data_AF-K1PVX4-F1
#
_entry.id   AF-K1PVX4-F1
#
_cell.length_a   1.000
_cell.length_b   1.000
_cell.length_c   1.000
_cell.angle_alpha   90.00
_cell.angle_beta   90.00
_cell.angle_gamma   90.00
#
_symmetry.space_group_name_H-M   'P 1'
#
loop_
_entity.id
_entity.type
_entity.pdbx_description
1 polymer ?
#
loop_
_entity_poly.entity_id
_entity_poly.type
_entity_poly.pdbx_seq_one_letter_code
_entity_poly.pdbx_strand_id
1 'polypeptide(L)'
;MTDIYEALAQLVKAHIESVVQERFGSKCLRIFRVLLLKKHLEQKQIEDFVMISAKEAKDLLYTLFSENFITTTEISKTPDHAPSRTFFLFTVNIQHVASMVLNRCYKALYNAMVKKETEVNEHRRLLDKQERMEAIAASVEDASQRDEILNTITPSEQEQIIKVRRTIQMLDHSELQICEGIFILEMYLMYFKQRQKDKS
;
A
#
# COMPACT_ATOMS: atom_id res chain seq x y z
N MET A 1 -21.06 -19.32 -14.63
CA MET A 1 -19.79 -19.75 -14.01
C MET A 1 -18.88 -18.54 -14.05
N THR A 2 -18.70 -17.86 -12.91
CA THR A 2 -17.97 -16.59 -12.82
C THR A 2 -16.51 -16.82 -13.23
N ASP A 3 -16.00 -16.08 -14.21
CA ASP A 3 -14.59 -16.17 -14.60
C ASP A 3 -13.75 -15.63 -13.42
N ILE A 4 -13.10 -16.53 -12.68
CA ILE A 4 -12.28 -16.23 -11.49
C ILE A 4 -11.25 -15.14 -11.81
N TYR A 5 -10.70 -15.15 -13.01
CA TYR A 5 -9.73 -14.15 -13.45
C TYR A 5 -10.37 -12.76 -13.54
N GLU A 6 -11.60 -12.66 -14.03
CA GLU A 6 -12.29 -11.39 -14.18
C GLU A 6 -12.64 -10.79 -12.81
N ALA A 7 -13.04 -11.64 -11.86
CA ALA A 7 -13.24 -11.23 -10.46
C ALA A 7 -11.93 -10.72 -9.82
N LEU A 8 -10.81 -11.45 -9.99
CA LEU A 8 -9.49 -11.03 -9.50
C LEU A 8 -9.02 -9.72 -10.14
N ALA A 9 -9.27 -9.53 -11.44
CA ALA A 9 -8.92 -8.31 -12.15
C ALA A 9 -9.70 -7.09 -11.60
N GLN A 10 -10.99 -7.24 -11.29
CA GLN A 10 -11.75 -6.17 -10.65
C GLN A 10 -11.28 -5.89 -9.22
N LEU A 11 -10.94 -6.94 -8.46
CA LEU A 11 -10.44 -6.78 -7.09
C LEU A 11 -9.08 -6.05 -7.06
N VAL A 12 -8.14 -6.43 -7.92
CA VAL A 12 -6.85 -5.72 -8.06
C VAL A 12 -7.04 -4.29 -8.52
N LYS A 13 -7.94 -4.04 -9.48
CA LYS A 13 -8.25 -2.68 -9.92
C LYS A 13 -8.76 -1.83 -8.76
N ALA A 14 -9.71 -2.34 -7.97
CA ALA A 14 -10.24 -1.65 -6.80
C ALA A 14 -9.13 -1.41 -5.75
N HIS A 15 -8.28 -2.40 -5.49
CA HIS A 15 -7.16 -2.27 -4.56
C HIS A 15 -6.16 -1.19 -5.01
N ILE A 16 -5.76 -1.18 -6.28
CA ILE A 16 -4.87 -0.15 -6.85
C ILE A 16 -5.54 1.23 -6.80
N GLU A 17 -6.84 1.33 -7.09
CA GLU A 17 -7.59 2.57 -6.96
C GLU A 17 -7.55 3.11 -5.52
N SER A 18 -7.74 2.26 -4.50
CA SER A 18 -7.58 2.64 -3.10
C SER A 18 -6.16 3.13 -2.79
N VAL A 19 -5.12 2.45 -3.28
CA VAL A 19 -3.73 2.90 -3.12
C VAL A 19 -3.50 4.29 -3.74
N VAL A 20 -4.04 4.54 -4.93
CA VAL A 20 -3.95 5.85 -5.60
C VAL A 20 -4.68 6.92 -4.80
N GLN A 21 -5.87 6.60 -4.27
CA GLN A 21 -6.69 7.52 -3.49
C GLN A 21 -5.99 7.95 -2.20
N GLU A 22 -5.50 6.99 -1.41
CA GLU A 22 -4.86 7.25 -0.12
C GLU A 22 -3.54 8.02 -0.29
N ARG A 23 -2.79 7.73 -1.36
CA ARG A 23 -1.47 8.34 -1.57
C ARG A 23 -1.50 9.70 -2.27
N PHE A 24 -2.40 9.88 -3.23
CA PHE A 24 -2.39 11.06 -4.11
C PHE A 24 -3.70 11.86 -4.08
N GLY A 25 -4.69 11.40 -3.34
CA GLY A 25 -5.99 12.05 -3.19
C GLY A 25 -6.98 11.77 -4.32
N SER A 26 -8.20 12.26 -4.11
CA SER A 26 -9.36 11.97 -4.97
C SER A 26 -9.25 12.52 -6.39
N LYS A 27 -8.54 13.64 -6.59
CA LYS A 27 -8.32 14.23 -7.92
C LYS A 27 -7.42 13.34 -8.80
N CYS A 28 -6.35 12.79 -8.22
CA CYS A 28 -5.50 11.81 -8.90
C CYS A 28 -6.26 10.52 -9.23
N LEU A 29 -7.07 10.02 -8.29
CA LEU A 29 -7.93 8.86 -8.53
C LEU A 29 -8.87 9.11 -9.72
N ARG A 30 -9.41 10.32 -9.86
CA ARG A 30 -10.27 10.67 -10.99
C ARG A 30 -9.53 10.57 -12.33
N ILE A 31 -8.32 11.12 -12.43
CA ILE A 31 -7.46 10.99 -13.62
C ILE A 31 -7.20 9.51 -13.91
N PHE A 32 -6.82 8.74 -12.89
CA PHE A 32 -6.51 7.32 -13.01
C PHE A 32 -7.71 6.49 -13.52
N ARG A 33 -8.92 6.75 -13.00
CA ARG A 33 -10.16 6.10 -13.46
C ARG A 33 -10.52 6.47 -14.90
N VAL A 34 -10.34 7.72 -15.29
CA VAL A 34 -10.57 8.18 -16.68
C VAL A 34 -9.64 7.42 -17.64
N LEU A 35 -8.36 7.28 -17.30
CA LEU A 35 -7.40 6.50 -18.09
C LEU A 35 -7.75 5.02 -18.16
N LEU A 36 -8.24 4.42 -17.08
CA LEU A 36 -8.70 3.02 -17.08
C LEU A 36 -9.90 2.77 -18.00
N LEU A 37 -10.81 3.76 -18.09
CA LEU A 37 -12.02 3.64 -18.92
C LEU A 37 -11.74 3.89 -20.41
N LYS A 38 -10.93 4.91 -20.73
CA LYS A 38 -10.68 5.35 -22.11
C LYS A 38 -9.42 4.76 -22.74
N LYS A 39 -8.56 4.12 -21.93
CA LYS A 39 -7.31 3.43 -22.26
C LYS A 39 -6.18 4.32 -22.76
N HIS A 40 -6.39 5.07 -23.84
CA HIS A 40 -5.35 5.87 -24.50
C HIS A 40 -5.84 7.31 -24.62
N LEU A 41 -5.23 8.22 -23.85
CA LEU A 41 -5.61 9.63 -23.85
C LEU A 41 -4.40 10.54 -23.96
N GLU A 42 -4.55 11.62 -24.73
CA GLU A 42 -3.62 12.75 -24.73
C GLU A 42 -3.86 13.64 -23.50
N GLN A 43 -2.86 14.41 -23.10
CA GLN A 43 -2.94 15.31 -21.94
C GLN A 43 -4.18 16.24 -22.00
N LYS A 44 -4.43 16.86 -23.17
CA LYS A 44 -5.57 17.77 -23.36
C LYS A 44 -6.92 17.06 -23.17
N GLN A 45 -7.05 15.82 -23.64
CA GLN A 45 -8.29 15.05 -23.46
C GLN A 45 -8.51 14.71 -21.99
N ILE A 46 -7.46 14.38 -21.26
CA ILE A 46 -7.54 14.12 -19.82
C ILE A 46 -8.08 15.37 -19.13
N GLU A 47 -7.48 16.54 -19.38
CA GLU A 47 -7.89 17.84 -18.83
C GLU A 47 -9.39 18.10 -19.05
N ASP A 48 -9.89 17.87 -20.26
CA ASP A 48 -11.31 18.03 -20.62
C ASP A 48 -12.23 17.07 -19.85
N PHE A 49 -11.81 15.83 -19.57
CA PHE A 49 -12.63 14.83 -18.89
C PHE A 49 -12.69 14.97 -17.37
N VAL A 50 -11.63 15.46 -16.72
CA VAL A 50 -11.51 15.39 -15.25
C VAL A 50 -12.14 16.56 -14.49
N MET A 51 -12.63 17.58 -15.21
CA MET A 51 -13.29 18.77 -14.66
C MET A 51 -12.47 19.43 -13.53
N ILE A 52 -11.16 19.54 -13.73
CA ILE A 52 -10.22 20.27 -12.87
C ILE A 52 -9.41 21.23 -13.74
N SER A 53 -8.75 22.22 -13.13
CA SER A 53 -7.97 23.20 -13.89
C SER A 53 -6.85 22.51 -14.69
N ALA A 54 -6.57 22.99 -15.90
CA ALA A 54 -5.54 22.40 -16.78
C ALA A 54 -4.16 22.32 -16.10
N LYS A 55 -3.79 23.38 -15.36
CA LYS A 55 -2.54 23.41 -14.58
C LYS A 55 -2.50 22.28 -13.55
N GLU A 56 -3.54 22.16 -12.74
CA GLU A 56 -3.60 21.12 -11.70
C GLU A 56 -3.65 19.71 -12.30
N ALA A 57 -4.44 19.49 -13.34
CA ALA A 57 -4.52 18.21 -14.03
C ALA A 57 -3.16 17.75 -14.55
N LYS A 58 -2.40 18.67 -15.13
CA LYS A 58 -1.05 18.43 -15.61
C LYS A 58 -0.14 17.99 -14.45
N ASP A 59 -0.11 18.74 -13.35
CA ASP A 59 0.75 18.44 -12.20
C ASP A 59 0.43 17.05 -11.60
N LEU A 60 -0.85 16.73 -11.44
CA LEU A 60 -1.31 15.43 -10.93
C LEU A 60 -1.02 14.28 -11.92
N LEU A 61 -1.15 14.51 -13.22
CA LEU A 61 -0.83 13.53 -14.25
C LEU A 61 0.65 13.16 -14.22
N TYR A 62 1.55 14.16 -14.18
CA TYR A 62 2.98 13.91 -14.10
C TYR A 62 3.40 13.30 -12.75
N THR A 63 2.66 13.57 -11.68
CA THR A 63 2.84 12.88 -10.39
C THR A 63 2.54 11.38 -10.50
N LEU A 64 1.44 11.00 -11.17
CA LEU A 64 1.14 9.59 -11.41
C LEU A 64 2.16 8.92 -12.34
N PHE A 65 2.69 9.67 -13.31
CA PHE A 65 3.70 9.19 -14.26
C PHE A 65 5.05 8.94 -13.59
N SER A 66 5.55 9.91 -12.81
CA SER A 66 6.83 9.75 -12.09
C SER A 66 6.79 8.60 -11.07
N GLU A 67 5.61 8.30 -10.55
CA GLU A 67 5.36 7.21 -9.62
C GLU A 67 5.06 5.87 -10.30
N ASN A 68 5.12 5.81 -11.63
CA ASN A 68 4.88 4.62 -12.48
C ASN A 68 3.47 4.00 -12.32
N PHE A 69 2.47 4.80 -11.94
CA PHE A 69 1.06 4.39 -11.97
C PHE A 69 0.47 4.49 -13.38
N ILE A 70 1.07 5.32 -14.24
CA ILE A 70 0.69 5.47 -15.64
C ILE A 70 1.93 5.41 -16.52
N THR A 71 1.74 5.00 -17.78
CA THR A 71 2.80 4.90 -18.78
C THR A 71 2.43 5.71 -20.02
N THR A 72 3.44 6.23 -20.70
CA THR A 72 3.28 7.00 -21.93
C THR A 72 3.76 6.21 -23.13
N THR A 73 2.99 6.20 -24.20
CA THR A 73 3.37 5.64 -25.49
C THR A 73 3.50 6.75 -26.50
N GLU A 74 4.64 6.78 -27.18
CA GLU A 74 4.92 7.75 -28.24
C GLU A 74 4.52 7.19 -29.59
N ILE A 75 3.70 7.93 -30.33
CA ILE A 75 3.32 7.58 -31.71
C ILE A 75 3.75 8.75 -32.59
N SER A 76 4.86 8.57 -33.30
CA SER A 76 5.34 9.58 -34.24
C SER A 76 4.73 9.40 -35.63
N LYS A 77 4.32 10.52 -36.24
CA LYS A 77 3.89 10.53 -37.65
C LYS A 77 5.07 10.43 -38.62
N THR A 78 6.29 10.71 -38.14
CA THR A 78 7.49 10.78 -38.95
C THR A 78 8.64 10.01 -38.26
N PRO A 79 9.55 9.38 -39.02
CA PRO A 79 10.60 8.52 -38.46
C PRO A 79 11.68 9.28 -37.67
N ASP A 80 11.67 10.61 -37.72
CA ASP A 80 12.58 11.48 -36.95
C ASP A 80 12.11 11.72 -35.51
N HIS A 81 10.96 11.17 -35.10
CA HIS A 81 10.42 11.27 -33.73
C HIS A 81 10.33 12.71 -33.17
N ALA A 82 10.22 13.71 -34.06
CA ALA A 82 10.17 15.11 -33.65
C ALA A 82 8.98 15.37 -32.70
N PRO A 83 9.18 15.98 -31.51
CA PRO A 83 8.12 16.16 -30.52
C PRO A 83 6.87 16.89 -31.04
N SER A 84 7.03 17.80 -32.00
CA SER A 84 5.91 18.53 -32.64
C SER A 84 5.03 17.65 -33.52
N ARG A 85 5.50 16.45 -33.90
CA ARG A 85 4.82 15.47 -34.77
C ARG A 85 4.62 14.12 -34.08
N THR A 86 4.81 14.07 -32.76
CA THR A 86 4.67 12.87 -31.94
C THR A 86 3.52 13.04 -30.96
N PHE A 87 2.61 12.07 -30.94
CA PHE A 87 1.56 11.99 -29.94
C PHE A 87 2.06 11.26 -28.71
N PHE A 88 1.78 11.82 -27.53
CA PHE A 88 2.06 11.20 -26.24
C PHE A 88 0.73 10.71 -25.65
N LEU A 89 0.54 9.39 -25.67
CA LEU A 89 -0.67 8.76 -25.15
C LEU A 89 -0.41 8.18 -23.77
N PHE A 90 -1.14 8.67 -22.77
CA PHE A 90 -1.11 8.14 -21.42
C PHE A 90 -2.05 6.94 -21.31
N THR A 91 -1.58 5.93 -20.57
CA THR A 91 -2.24 4.64 -20.40
C THR A 91 -2.00 4.09 -19.00
N VAL A 92 -2.88 3.20 -18.54
CA VAL A 92 -2.67 2.42 -17.31
C VAL A 92 -2.51 0.95 -17.70
N ASN A 93 -1.34 0.39 -17.41
CA ASN A 93 -1.11 -1.03 -17.49
C ASN A 93 -1.28 -1.67 -16.10
N ILE A 94 -2.44 -2.27 -15.85
CA ILE A 94 -2.77 -2.90 -14.55
C ILE A 94 -1.74 -3.96 -14.15
N GLN A 95 -1.23 -4.77 -15.08
CA GLN A 95 -0.22 -5.79 -14.77
C GLN A 95 1.08 -5.14 -14.26
N HIS A 96 1.53 -4.09 -14.94
CA HIS A 96 2.73 -3.34 -14.54
C HIS A 96 2.53 -2.69 -13.17
N VAL A 97 1.43 -1.97 -12.99
CA VAL A 97 1.11 -1.30 -11.72
C VAL A 97 0.96 -2.30 -10.59
N ALA A 98 0.28 -3.44 -10.81
CA ALA A 98 0.15 -4.50 -9.82
C ALA A 98 1.51 -5.07 -9.40
N SER A 99 2.42 -5.32 -10.35
CA SER A 99 3.78 -5.81 -10.06
C SER A 99 4.59 -4.79 -9.26
N MET A 100 4.47 -3.51 -9.62
CA MET A 100 5.13 -2.42 -8.89
C MET A 100 4.58 -2.30 -7.46
N VAL A 101 3.25 -2.26 -7.29
CA VAL A 101 2.60 -2.16 -5.98
C VAL A 101 2.97 -3.36 -5.12
N LEU A 102 2.99 -4.58 -5.69
CA LEU A 102 3.44 -5.78 -4.99
C LEU A 102 4.88 -5.65 -4.45
N ASN A 103 5.81 -5.13 -5.26
CA ASN A 103 7.18 -4.88 -4.79
C ASN A 103 7.22 -3.87 -3.63
N ARG A 104 6.38 -2.82 -3.69
CA ARG A 104 6.25 -1.83 -2.61
C ARG A 104 5.66 -2.48 -1.35
N CYS A 105 4.68 -3.37 -1.48
CA CYS A 105 4.11 -4.13 -0.36
C CYS A 105 5.17 -5.00 0.33
N TYR A 106 6.03 -5.69 -0.43
CA TYR A 106 7.12 -6.47 0.14
C TYR A 106 8.10 -5.62 0.96
N LYS A 107 8.48 -4.45 0.44
CA LYS A 107 9.33 -3.51 1.17
C LYS A 107 8.63 -2.97 2.41
N ALA A 108 7.34 -2.64 2.31
CA ALA A 108 6.56 -2.15 3.43
C ALA A 108 6.44 -3.20 4.55
N LEU A 109 6.18 -4.47 4.19
CA LEU A 109 6.13 -5.58 5.13
C LEU A 109 7.46 -5.76 5.85
N TYR A 110 8.57 -5.79 5.10
CA TYR A 110 9.90 -5.88 5.68
C TYR A 110 10.19 -4.73 6.64
N ASN A 111 9.89 -3.49 6.25
CA ASN A 111 10.11 -2.32 7.09
C ASN A 111 9.26 -2.38 8.38
N ALA A 112 8.02 -2.87 8.31
CA ALA A 112 7.16 -3.04 9.47
C ALA A 112 7.74 -4.07 10.45
N MET A 113 8.19 -5.23 9.94
CA MET A 113 8.82 -6.28 10.74
C MET A 113 10.09 -5.79 11.43
N VAL A 114 10.98 -5.12 10.69
CA VAL A 114 12.24 -4.57 11.23
C VAL A 114 11.96 -3.49 12.29
N LYS A 115 10.97 -2.61 12.05
CA LYS A 115 10.58 -1.60 13.04
C LYS A 115 10.02 -2.24 14.30
N LYS A 116 9.20 -3.29 14.17
CA LYS A 116 8.66 -4.05 15.31
C LYS A 116 9.77 -4.70 16.13
N GLU A 117 10.70 -5.37 15.46
CA GLU A 117 11.87 -5.98 16.11
C GLU A 117 12.72 -4.94 16.84
N THR A 118 12.97 -3.79 16.20
CA THR A 118 13.71 -2.68 16.81
C THR A 118 13.00 -2.16 18.06
N GLU A 119 11.68 -1.94 17.99
CA GLU A 119 10.87 -1.45 19.11
C GLU A 119 10.90 -2.40 20.31
N VAL A 120 10.81 -3.71 20.05
CA VAL A 120 10.91 -4.76 21.08
C VAL A 120 12.31 -4.78 21.69
N ASN A 121 13.36 -4.71 20.86
CA ASN A 121 14.74 -4.77 21.34
C ASN A 121 15.14 -3.54 22.17
N GLU A 122 14.72 -2.34 21.77
CA GLU A 122 14.98 -1.10 22.51
C GLU A 122 14.33 -1.11 23.90
N HIS A 123 13.15 -1.72 24.03
CA HIS A 123 12.37 -1.76 25.27
C HIS A 123 12.41 -3.11 25.99
N ARG A 124 13.29 -4.03 25.57
CA ARG A 124 13.33 -5.42 26.05
C ARG A 124 13.40 -5.53 27.57
N ARG A 125 14.27 -4.74 28.21
CA ARG A 125 14.42 -4.76 29.69
C ARG A 125 13.12 -4.39 30.42
N LEU A 126 12.39 -3.43 29.87
CA LEU A 126 11.13 -2.95 30.44
C LEU A 126 10.02 -3.99 30.26
N LEU A 127 9.95 -4.59 29.06
CA LEU A 127 9.00 -5.66 28.75
C LEU A 127 9.26 -6.93 29.59
N ASP A 128 10.52 -7.38 29.69
CA ASP A 128 10.91 -8.52 30.51
C ASP A 128 10.61 -8.28 32.00
N LYS A 129 10.81 -7.04 32.50
CA LYS A 129 10.43 -6.65 33.87
C LYS A 129 8.92 -6.79 34.06
N GLN A 130 8.13 -6.26 33.13
CA GLN A 130 6.67 -6.34 33.19
C GLN A 130 6.20 -7.80 33.20
N GLU A 131 6.69 -8.63 32.28
CA GLU A 131 6.28 -10.04 32.17
C GLU A 131 6.57 -10.82 33.47
N ARG A 132 7.73 -10.58 34.10
CA ARG A 132 8.07 -11.18 35.39
C ARG A 132 7.11 -10.75 36.50
N MET A 133 6.76 -9.47 36.56
CA MET A 133 5.84 -8.96 37.58
C MET A 133 4.42 -9.51 37.37
N GLU A 134 3.95 -9.56 36.12
CA GLU A 134 2.66 -10.15 35.75
C GLU A 134 2.60 -11.65 36.10
N ALA A 135 3.68 -12.40 35.84
CA ALA A 135 3.76 -13.82 36.18
C ALA A 135 3.73 -14.08 37.69
N ILE A 136 4.44 -13.27 38.48
CA ILE A 136 4.43 -13.38 39.96
C ILE A 136 3.04 -13.00 40.49
N ALA A 137 2.45 -11.90 40.01
CA ALA A 137 1.10 -11.47 40.41
C ALA A 137 0.03 -12.53 40.10
N ALA A 138 0.16 -13.26 38.98
CA ALA A 138 -0.75 -14.35 38.64
C ALA A 138 -0.66 -15.56 39.60
N SER A 139 0.50 -15.79 40.22
CA SER A 139 0.74 -16.92 41.12
C SER A 139 0.33 -16.67 42.58
N VAL A 140 0.19 -15.41 42.98
CA VAL A 140 -0.23 -15.01 44.33
C VAL A 140 -1.75 -15.05 44.39
N GLU A 141 -2.37 -15.59 45.45
CA GLU A 141 -3.83 -15.59 45.63
C GLU A 141 -4.35 -14.33 46.33
N ASP A 142 -3.55 -13.76 47.24
CA ASP A 142 -3.87 -12.59 48.04
C ASP A 142 -3.89 -11.29 47.21
N ALA A 143 -5.04 -10.61 47.21
CA ALA A 143 -5.25 -9.39 46.42
C ALA A 143 -4.33 -8.22 46.83
N SER A 144 -4.03 -8.07 48.12
CA SER A 144 -3.14 -7.01 48.62
C SER A 144 -1.70 -7.18 48.13
N GLN A 145 -1.19 -8.41 48.16
CA GLN A 145 0.16 -8.73 47.68
C GLN A 145 0.27 -8.57 46.16
N ARG A 146 -0.78 -8.90 45.41
CA ARG A 146 -0.85 -8.64 43.97
C ARG A 146 -0.69 -7.16 43.64
N ASP A 147 -1.41 -6.29 44.35
CA ASP A 147 -1.36 -4.84 44.11
C ASP A 147 0.02 -4.25 44.44
N GLU A 148 0.69 -4.74 45.49
CA GLU A 148 2.07 -4.34 45.82
C GLU A 148 3.07 -4.73 44.71
N ILE A 149 2.93 -5.93 44.13
CA ILE A 149 3.76 -6.39 43.01
C ILE A 149 3.54 -5.51 41.78
N LEU A 150 2.29 -5.18 41.45
CA LEU A 150 1.96 -4.33 40.31
C LEU A 150 2.45 -2.88 40.49
N ASN A 151 2.44 -2.36 41.72
CA ASN A 151 2.96 -1.03 42.07
C ASN A 151 4.50 -0.94 42.03
N THR A 152 5.20 -2.07 41.85
CA THR A 152 6.67 -2.08 41.62
C THR A 152 7.06 -1.53 40.25
N ILE A 153 6.11 -1.50 39.30
CA ILE A 153 6.26 -0.81 38.01
C ILE A 153 5.87 0.65 38.22
N THR A 154 6.80 1.57 37.97
CA THR A 154 6.55 2.99 38.17
C THR A 154 5.51 3.51 37.16
N PRO A 155 4.75 4.58 37.47
CA PRO A 155 3.77 5.15 36.54
C PRO A 155 4.38 5.56 35.18
N SER A 156 5.63 6.03 35.17
CA SER A 156 6.34 6.38 33.93
C SER A 156 6.68 5.15 33.08
N GLU A 157 7.09 4.05 33.72
CA GLU A 157 7.31 2.76 33.05
C GLU A 157 6.00 2.20 32.47
N GLN A 158 4.89 2.30 33.21
CA GLN A 158 3.57 1.89 32.71
C GLN A 158 3.17 2.67 31.46
N GLU A 159 3.38 3.99 31.46
CA GLU A 159 3.08 4.83 30.29
C GLU A 159 3.93 4.45 29.06
N GLN A 160 5.21 4.16 29.27
CA GLN A 160 6.11 3.69 28.21
C GLN A 160 5.68 2.33 27.66
N ILE A 161 5.33 1.38 28.53
CA ILE A 161 4.82 0.06 28.13
C ILE A 161 3.56 0.19 27.27
N ILE A 162 2.62 1.04 27.68
CA ILE A 162 1.37 1.25 26.92
C ILE A 162 1.69 1.80 25.52
N LYS A 163 2.62 2.77 25.43
CA LYS A 163 3.07 3.33 24.15
C LYS A 163 3.70 2.26 23.25
N VAL A 164 4.63 1.47 23.79
CA VAL A 164 5.32 0.41 23.04
C VAL A 164 4.33 -0.66 22.56
N ARG A 165 3.46 -1.15 23.44
CA ARG A 165 2.42 -2.13 23.07
C ARG A 165 1.49 -1.59 22.00
N ARG A 166 1.10 -0.32 22.06
CA ARG A 166 0.26 0.32 21.04
C ARG A 166 0.98 0.38 19.69
N THR A 167 2.26 0.76 19.68
CA THR A 167 3.08 0.77 18.46
C THR A 167 3.19 -0.63 17.85
N ILE A 168 3.49 -1.64 18.65
CA ILE A 168 3.57 -3.04 18.20
C ILE A 168 2.24 -3.49 17.60
N GLN A 169 1.11 -3.23 18.27
CA GLN A 169 -0.22 -3.58 17.78
C GLN A 169 -0.55 -2.89 16.45
N MET A 170 -0.18 -1.63 16.28
CA MET A 170 -0.36 -0.92 15.01
C MET A 170 0.50 -1.55 13.89
N LEU A 171 1.72 -1.97 14.19
CA LEU A 171 2.60 -2.65 13.24
C LEU A 171 2.03 -4.02 12.87
N ASP A 172 1.58 -4.83 13.84
CA ASP A 172 0.96 -6.14 13.59
C ASP A 172 -0.29 -6.02 12.71
N HIS A 173 -1.14 -5.02 12.98
CA HIS A 173 -2.30 -4.76 12.13
C HIS A 173 -1.90 -4.35 10.71
N SER A 174 -0.88 -3.51 10.59
CA SER A 174 -0.35 -3.09 9.28
C SER A 174 0.23 -4.26 8.50
N GLU A 175 0.95 -5.17 9.16
CA GLU A 175 1.49 -6.40 8.55
C GLU A 175 0.37 -7.26 7.96
N LEU A 176 -0.74 -7.46 8.71
CA LEU A 176 -1.90 -8.22 8.23
C LEU A 176 -2.56 -7.57 7.00
N GLN A 177 -2.76 -6.25 7.03
CA GLN A 177 -3.34 -5.51 5.89
C GLN A 177 -2.45 -5.57 4.65
N ILE A 178 -1.12 -5.47 4.82
CA ILE A 178 -0.17 -5.59 3.72
C ILE A 178 -0.21 -7.00 3.13
N CYS A 179 -0.28 -8.04 3.97
CA CYS A 179 -0.40 -9.43 3.53
C CYS A 179 -1.66 -9.69 2.70
N GLU A 180 -2.79 -9.09 3.06
CA GLU A 180 -4.02 -9.15 2.25
C GLU A 180 -3.80 -8.53 0.86
N GLY A 181 -3.17 -7.35 0.80
CA GLY A 181 -2.82 -6.69 -0.46
C GLY A 181 -1.86 -7.53 -1.32
N ILE A 182 -0.84 -8.13 -0.70
CA ILE A 182 0.09 -9.06 -1.37
C ILE A 182 -0.69 -10.21 -1.99
N PHE A 183 -1.56 -10.87 -1.22
CA PHE A 183 -2.36 -12.01 -1.70
C PHE A 183 -3.19 -11.63 -2.93
N ILE A 184 -3.91 -10.52 -2.89
CA ILE A 184 -4.75 -10.05 -4.01
C ILE A 184 -3.91 -9.82 -5.28
N LEU A 185 -2.76 -9.14 -5.13
CA LEU A 185 -1.88 -8.80 -6.24
C LEU A 185 -1.17 -10.03 -6.83
N GLU A 186 -0.65 -10.93 -5.99
CA GLU A 186 0.02 -12.15 -6.43
C GLU A 186 -0.94 -13.10 -7.15
N MET A 187 -2.13 -13.30 -6.59
CA MET A 187 -3.14 -14.16 -7.20
C MET A 187 -3.49 -13.69 -8.61
N TYR A 188 -3.73 -12.38 -8.78
CA TYR A 188 -3.97 -11.82 -10.11
C TYR A 188 -2.79 -12.01 -11.06
N LEU A 189 -1.56 -11.72 -10.64
CA LEU A 189 -0.37 -11.83 -11.49
C LEU A 189 -0.08 -13.28 -11.89
N MET A 190 -0.33 -14.24 -11.00
CA MET A 190 -0.20 -15.67 -11.26
C MET A 190 -1.21 -16.13 -12.32
N TYR A 191 -2.50 -15.82 -12.14
CA TYR A 191 -3.54 -16.18 -13.10
C TYR A 191 -3.37 -15.44 -14.45
N PHE A 192 -2.89 -14.19 -14.42
CA PHE A 192 -2.54 -13.46 -15.64
C PHE A 192 -1.48 -14.20 -16.45
N LYS A 193 -0.40 -14.67 -15.81
CA LYS A 193 0.66 -15.44 -16.48
C LYS A 193 0.14 -16.77 -17.04
N GLN A 194 -0.71 -17.48 -16.30
CA GLN A 194 -1.31 -18.73 -16.77
C GLN A 194 -2.15 -18.52 -18.05
N ARG A 195 -3.01 -17.50 -18.05
CA ARG A 195 -3.85 -17.17 -19.21
C ARG A 195 -3.05 -16.72 -20.44
N GLN A 196 -1.85 -16.18 -20.26
CA GLN A 196 -0.94 -15.88 -21.37
C GLN A 196 -0.31 -17.15 -21.95
N LYS A 197 0.03 -18.14 -21.11
CA LYS A 197 0.54 -19.43 -21.56
C LYS A 197 -0.51 -20.23 -22.34
N ASP A 198 -1.75 -20.22 -21.88
CA ASP A 198 -2.85 -20.95 -22.54
C ASP A 198 -3.24 -20.36 -23.92
N LYS A 199 -2.79 -19.12 -24.22
CA LYS A 199 -3.03 -18.43 -25.50
C LYS A 199 -1.87 -18.55 -26.49
N SER A 200 -0.72 -19.07 -26.05
CA SER A 200 0.48 -19.29 -26.87
C SER A 200 0.55 -20.72 -27.37
#